data_AF-A0A3M1J5R8-F1
#
_entry.id   AF-A0A3M1J5R8-F1
#
_cell.length_a   1.000
_cell.length_b   1.000
_cell.length_c   1.000
_cell.angle_alpha   90.00
_cell.angle_beta   90.00
_cell.angle_gamma   90.00
#
_symmetry.space_group_name_H-M   'P 1'
#
loop_
_entity.id
_entity.type
_entity.pdbx_description
1 polymer ?
#
loop_
_entity_poly.entity_id
_entity_poly.type
_entity_poly.pdbx_seq_one_letter_code
_entity_poly.pdbx_strand_id
1 'polypeptide(L)' 'VWMQLGVRNDEAARLAEEAGLEVVMNRCPKIEYGRLSGEIGWAGVNSRTLSSSRPVLAAKGIQHRVLRED' A
#
# COMPACT_ATOMS: atom_id res chain seq x y z
N VAL A 1 0.92 -16.16 3.77
CA VAL A 1 0.44 -15.72 5.11
C VAL A 1 0.83 -14.28 5.35
N TRP A 2 -0.12 -13.46 5.81
CA TRP A 2 0.11 -12.05 6.13
C TRP A 2 -0.07 -11.80 7.62
N MET A 3 0.97 -11.30 8.29
CA MET A 3 0.90 -10.89 9.69
C MET A 3 0.76 -9.37 9.79
N GLN A 4 -0.29 -8.94 10.49
CA GLN A 4 -0.66 -7.54 10.67
C GLN A 4 0.50 -6.72 11.26
N LEU A 5 0.45 -5.40 11.09
CA LEU A 5 1.39 -4.48 11.73
C LEU A 5 1.43 -4.73 13.26
N GLY A 6 2.64 -4.80 13.80
CA GLY A 6 2.90 -5.15 15.20
C GLY A 6 2.98 -6.65 15.47
N VAL A 7 2.57 -7.52 14.54
CA VAL A 7 2.64 -8.98 14.70
C VAL A 7 3.87 -9.52 13.98
N ARG A 8 4.77 -10.15 14.74
CA ARG A 8 5.93 -10.91 14.26
C ARG A 8 6.01 -12.24 14.98
N ASN A 9 6.12 -13.33 14.22
CA ASN A 9 6.32 -14.67 14.75
C ASN A 9 7.15 -15.48 13.75
N ASP A 10 8.43 -15.67 14.08
CA ASP A 10 9.40 -16.27 13.18
C ASP A 10 9.17 -17.79 13.02
N GLU A 11 8.65 -18.46 14.05
CA GLU A 11 8.33 -19.89 13.96
C GLU A 11 7.12 -20.14 13.05
N ALA A 12 6.07 -19.32 13.18
CA ALA A 12 4.91 -19.40 12.30
C ALA A 12 5.28 -19.05 10.84
N ALA A 13 6.24 -18.15 10.63
CA ALA A 13 6.76 -17.85 9.30
C ALA A 13 7.47 -19.08 8.69
N ARG A 14 8.39 -19.70 9.45
CA ARG A 14 9.11 -20.91 9.01
C ARG A 14 8.15 -22.02 8.60
N LEU A 15 7.16 -22.33 9.44
CA LEU A 15 6.16 -23.35 9.15
C LEU A 15 5.35 -23.05 7.88
N ALA A 16 4.99 -21.79 7.66
CA ALA A 16 4.26 -21.38 6.45
C ALA A 16 5.14 -21.47 5.19
N GLU A 17 6.40 -21.07 5.27
CA GLU A 17 7.36 -21.16 4.17
C GLU A 17 7.67 -22.62 3.80
N GLU A 18 7.83 -23.51 4.78
CA GLU A 18 7.99 -24.97 4.57
C GLU A 18 6.76 -25.59 3.89
N ALA A 19 5.58 -25.03 4.13
CA ALA A 19 4.34 -25.39 3.44
C ALA A 19 4.21 -24.75 2.04
N GLY A 20 5.22 -24.01 1.57
CA GLY A 20 5.26 -23.37 0.25
C GLY A 20 4.44 -22.07 0.17
N LEU A 21 4.10 -21.44 1.29
CA LEU A 21 3.37 -20.18 1.32
C LEU A 21 4.33 -18.99 1.41
N GLU A 22 4.03 -17.93 0.67
CA GLU A 22 4.73 -16.65 0.84
C GLU A 22 4.37 -16.02 2.18
N VAL A 23 5.36 -15.47 2.89
CA VAL A 23 5.14 -14.83 4.20
C VAL A 23 5.46 -13.34 4.14
N VAL A 24 4.51 -12.52 4.60
CA VAL A 24 4.70 -11.10 4.86
C VAL A 24 4.45 -10.85 6.34
N MET A 25 5.48 -10.39 7.07
CA MET A 25 5.39 -10.12 8.51
C MET A 25 5.41 -8.65 8.85
N ASN A 26 4.72 -8.28 9.93
CA ASN A 26 4.71 -6.93 10.48
C ASN A 26 4.40 -5.86 9.42
N ARG A 27 3.29 -6.04 8.70
CA ARG A 27 2.80 -5.10 7.69
C ARG A 27 1.29 -4.95 7.78
N CYS A 28 0.77 -3.78 7.47
CA CYS A 28 -0.68 -3.59 7.36
C CYS A 28 -1.08 -3.58 5.88
N PRO A 29 -2.05 -4.40 5.43
CA PRO A 29 -2.49 -4.39 4.04
C PRO A 29 -2.98 -3.01 3.59
N LYS A 30 -3.69 -2.25 4.45
CA LYS A 30 -4.17 -0.90 4.11
C LYS A 30 -3.03 0.10 3.94
N ILE A 31 -2.01 0.05 4.79
CA ILE A 31 -0.84 0.94 4.69
C ILE A 31 -0.04 0.61 3.43
N GLU A 32 0.27 -0.68 3.21
CA GLU A 32 1.02 -1.09 2.03
C GLU A 32 0.25 -0.81 0.74
N TYR A 33 -1.07 -1.03 0.74
CA TYR A 33 -1.91 -0.65 -0.39
C TYR A 33 -1.80 0.86 -0.67
N GLY A 34 -1.99 1.71 0.34
CA GLY A 34 -1.91 3.16 0.18
C GLY A 34 -0.52 3.64 -0.29
N ARG A 35 0.55 3.01 0.19
CA ARG A 35 1.94 3.29 -0.20
C ARG A 35 2.25 2.86 -1.64
N LEU A 36 1.82 1.67 -2.04
CA LEU A 36 2.13 1.09 -3.36
C LEU A 36 1.23 1.64 -4.47
N SER A 37 -0.03 1.98 -4.16
CA SER A 37 -0.97 2.60 -5.10
C SER A 37 -0.80 4.11 -5.24
N GLY A 38 -0.14 4.76 -4.27
CA GLY A 38 -0.12 6.22 -4.14
C GLY A 38 -1.45 6.81 -3.60
N GLU A 39 -2.43 5.97 -3.24
CA GLU A 39 -3.74 6.42 -2.72
C GLU A 39 -3.60 7.29 -1.47
N ILE A 40 -2.63 7.01 -0.60
CA ILE A 40 -2.47 7.76 0.65
C ILE A 40 -2.03 9.23 0.42
N GLY A 41 -1.34 9.49 -0.70
CA GLY A 41 -0.98 10.85 -1.10
C GLY A 41 -2.20 11.71 -1.42
N TRP A 42 -3.29 11.09 -1.91
CA TRP A 42 -4.55 11.77 -2.20
C TRP A 42 -5.37 12.06 -0.95
N ALA A 43 -5.11 11.37 0.15
CA ALA A 43 -5.60 11.75 1.48
C ALA A 43 -4.75 12.88 2.12
N GLY A 44 -3.76 13.42 1.40
CA GLY A 44 -2.92 14.53 1.85
C GLY A 44 -1.66 14.11 2.63
N VAL A 45 -1.41 12.81 2.80
CA VAL A 45 -0.23 12.34 3.53
C VAL A 45 1.00 12.42 2.63
N ASN A 46 1.95 13.27 3.00
CA ASN A 46 3.24 13.42 2.29
C ASN A 46 3.07 13.57 0.75
N SER A 47 2.02 14.28 0.31
CA SER A 47 1.68 14.40 -1.12
C SER A 47 2.73 15.19 -1.91
N ARG A 48 3.46 16.09 -1.23
CA ARG A 48 4.42 17.06 -1.80
C ARG A 48 3.84 17.95 -2.91
N THR A 49 2.52 17.97 -3.06
CA THR A 49 1.79 18.68 -4.09
C THR A 49 0.62 19.40 -3.45
N LEU A 50 0.54 20.70 -3.68
CA LEU A 50 -0.59 21.55 -3.32
C LEU A 50 -1.30 21.94 -4.61
N SER A 51 -2.60 21.63 -4.73
CA SER A 51 -3.41 21.98 -5.90
C SER A 51 -4.87 22.18 -5.49
N SER A 52 -5.55 23.09 -6.17
CA SER A 52 -7.01 23.26 -6.06
C SER A 52 -7.78 22.43 -7.09
N SER A 53 -7.10 21.79 -8.04
CA SER A 53 -7.73 21.03 -9.12
C SER A 53 -8.22 19.68 -8.63
N ARG A 54 -9.41 19.26 -9.05
CA ARG A 54 -9.97 17.96 -8.66
C ARG A 54 -9.18 16.83 -9.33
N PRO A 55 -8.58 15.91 -8.56
CA PRO A 55 -7.81 14.81 -9.13
C PRO A 55 -8.71 13.74 -9.76
N VAL A 56 -8.17 13.07 -10.77
CA VAL A 56 -8.87 12.04 -11.54
C VAL A 56 -8.11 10.72 -11.49
N LEU A 57 -8.82 9.62 -11.72
CA LEU A 57 -8.17 8.31 -11.83
C LEU A 57 -7.21 8.32 -13.03
N ALA A 58 -5.99 7.86 -12.79
CA ALA A 58 -4.97 7.71 -13.81
C ALA A 58 -5.36 6.58 -14.78
N ALA A 59 -4.86 6.67 -16.02
CA ALA A 59 -5.05 5.62 -17.02
C ALA A 59 -4.35 4.30 -16.66
N LYS A 60 -3.36 4.35 -15.76
CA LYS A 60 -2.57 3.20 -15.30
C LYS A 60 -2.38 3.26 -13.79
N GLY A 61 -2.17 2.10 -13.18
CA GLY A 61 -2.03 1.94 -11.74
C GLY A 61 -3.35 1.55 -11.07
N ILE A 62 -3.26 1.12 -9.81
CA ILE A 62 -4.40 0.65 -9.02
C ILE A 62 -4.84 1.80 -8.11
N GLN A 63 -6.07 2.29 -8.25
CA GLN A 63 -6.60 3.44 -7.48
C GLN A 63 -5.68 4.68 -7.44
N HIS A 64 -4.78 4.78 -8.41
CA HIS A 64 -3.85 5.88 -8.57
C HIS A 64 -4.61 7.06 -9.18
N ARG A 65 -4.59 8.21 -8.51
CA ARG A 65 -5.12 9.46 -9.07
C ARG A 65 -3.97 10.34 -9.55
N VAL A 66 -4.26 11.27 -10.44
CA VAL A 66 -3.36 12.29 -10.99
C VAL A 66 -4.11 13.61 -11.13
N LEU A 67 -3.37 14.71 -11.16
CA LEU A 67 -3.90 15.97 -11.67
C LEU A 67 -3.99 15.87 -13.20
N ARG A 68 -5.01 16.47 -13.79
CA ARG A 68 -5.06 16.62 -15.24
C ARG A 68 -3.98 17.61 -15.66
N GLU A 69 -3.33 17.34 -16.78
CA GLU A 69 -2.59 18.35 -17.51
C GLU A 69 -3.60 19.20 -18.29
N ASP A 70 -3.40 20.51 -18.28
CA ASP A 70 -4.27 21.50 -18.92
C ASP A 70 -4.07 21.51 -20.44
#